data_AF-Q80Z02-F1
#
_entry.id   AF-Q80Z02-F1
#
_cell.length_a   1.000
_cell.length_b   1.000
_cell.length_c   1.000
_cell.angle_alpha   90.00
_cell.angle_beta   90.00
_cell.angle_gamma   90.00
#
_symmetry.space_group_name_H-M   'P 1'
#
loop_
_entity.id
_entity.type
_entity.pdbx_description
1 polymer ?
#
loop_
_entity_poly.entity_id
_entity_poly.type
_entity_poly.pdbx_seq_one_letter_code
_entity_poly.pdbx_strand_id
1 'polypeptide(L)'
;QLVVPSDGLYLIYSQVLFKGQGCPSYVLLTHTVSRLAVSYQDKVNLLSAIKSPCQKETPEGAELKPWYEPIYLGGVFQLQKGDRLSAEVNLPNYLDFAESGQ
;
A
#
# COMPACT_ATOMS: atom_id res chain seq x y z
N GLN A 1 -2.23 7.06 11.53
CA GLN A 1 -3.43 7.48 10.77
C GLN A 1 -3.39 8.99 10.63
N LEU A 2 -3.94 9.53 9.55
CA LEU A 2 -4.16 10.97 9.37
C LEU A 2 -5.62 11.30 9.71
N VAL A 3 -5.87 12.46 10.31
CA VAL A 3 -7.22 12.90 10.70
C VAL A 3 -7.56 14.19 9.97
N VAL A 4 -8.73 14.22 9.33
CA VAL A 4 -9.19 15.37 8.55
C VAL A 4 -9.65 16.49 9.49
N PRO A 5 -9.10 17.72 9.41
CA PRO A 5 -9.43 18.80 10.36
C PRO A 5 -10.70 19.58 10.01
N SER A 6 -11.14 19.55 8.74
CA SER A 6 -12.27 20.31 8.22
C SER A 6 -12.92 19.60 7.03
N ASP A 7 -14.19 19.88 6.76
CA ASP A 7 -14.88 19.35 5.58
C ASP A 7 -14.28 19.94 4.30
N GLY A 8 -14.10 19.13 3.25
CA GLY A 8 -13.57 19.61 1.98
C GLY A 8 -13.12 18.53 1.01
N LEU A 9 -12.64 18.97 -0.15
CA LEU A 9 -11.95 18.13 -1.14
C LEU A 9 -10.47 18.03 -0.77
N TYR A 10 -9.97 16.81 -0.63
CA TYR A 10 -8.57 16.52 -0.31
C TYR A 10 -7.94 15.66 -1.41
N LEU A 11 -6.75 16.06 -1.87
CA LEU A 11 -5.87 15.18 -2.64
C LEU A 11 -5.21 14.20 -1.67
N ILE A 12 -5.52 12.92 -1.81
CA ILE A 12 -4.94 11.84 -1.01
C ILE A 12 -4.03 11.01 -1.90
N TYR A 13 -2.81 10.76 -1.44
CA TYR A 13 -1.87 9.89 -2.12
C TYR A 13 -1.02 9.09 -1.13
N SER A 14 -0.51 7.95 -1.59
CA SER A 14 0.42 7.11 -0.83
C SER A 14 1.26 6.30 -1.82
N GLN A 15 2.56 6.19 -1.54
CA GLN A 15 3.47 5.31 -2.27
C GLN A 15 4.12 4.32 -1.30
N VAL A 16 4.22 3.07 -1.73
CA VAL A 16 5.05 2.06 -1.08
C VAL A 16 5.99 1.44 -2.10
N LEU A 17 7.15 1.01 -1.64
CA LEU A 17 8.07 0.18 -2.40
C LEU A 17 8.21 -1.15 -1.67
N PHE A 18 7.93 -2.24 -2.37
CA PHE A 18 8.23 -3.58 -1.88
C PHE A 18 9.54 -4.09 -2.48
N LYS A 19 10.27 -4.89 -1.72
CA LYS A 19 11.44 -5.64 -2.16
C LYS A 19 11.40 -7.07 -1.66
N GLY A 20 12.05 -7.98 -2.38
CA GLY A 20 12.33 -9.34 -1.92
C GLY A 20 13.50 -9.95 -2.68
N GLN A 21 13.85 -11.20 -2.35
CA GLN A 21 14.91 -11.95 -3.02
C GLN A 21 14.36 -13.29 -3.52
N GLY A 22 14.53 -13.55 -4.82
CA GLY A 22 13.91 -14.67 -5.50
C GLY A 22 12.40 -14.74 -5.26
N CYS A 23 11.83 -15.91 -5.50
CA CYS A 23 10.42 -16.20 -5.31
C CYS A 23 10.26 -17.61 -4.75
N PRO A 24 10.43 -17.81 -3.43
CA PRO A 24 10.28 -19.14 -2.83
C PRO A 24 8.82 -19.61 -2.81
N SER A 25 7.85 -18.69 -2.91
CA SER A 25 6.43 -18.97 -2.95
C SER A 25 5.66 -17.89 -3.72
N TYR A 26 4.40 -18.16 -4.03
CA TYR A 26 3.49 -17.17 -4.59
C TYR A 26 3.16 -16.09 -3.55
N VAL A 27 3.30 -14.82 -3.94
CA VAL A 27 3.06 -13.67 -3.06
C VAL A 27 2.14 -12.67 -3.77
N LEU A 28 1.09 -12.23 -3.07
CA LEU A 28 0.25 -11.11 -3.45
C LEU A 28 0.49 -9.95 -2.49
N LEU A 29 0.94 -8.83 -3.04
CA LEU A 29 1.18 -7.60 -2.30
C LEU A 29 0.01 -6.67 -2.54
N THR A 30 -0.62 -6.19 -1.47
CA THR A 30 -1.69 -5.20 -1.54
C THR A 30 -1.25 -3.92 -0.85
N HIS A 31 -1.67 -2.79 -1.40
CA HIS A 31 -1.54 -1.49 -0.77
C HIS A 31 -2.89 -0.80 -0.88
N THR A 32 -3.41 -0.33 0.26
CA THR A 32 -4.76 0.23 0.34
C THR A 32 -4.75 1.49 1.17
N VAL A 33 -5.37 2.54 0.64
CA VAL A 33 -5.75 3.74 1.38
C VAL A 33 -7.24 3.63 1.71
N SER A 34 -7.56 3.64 3.00
CA SER A 34 -8.93 3.53 3.48
C SER A 34 -9.34 4.73 4.32
N ARG A 35 -10.65 4.97 4.35
CA ARG A 35 -11.34 5.96 5.18
C ARG A 35 -12.15 5.24 6.25
N LEU A 36 -12.01 5.68 7.49
CA LEU A 36 -12.95 5.44 8.56
C LEU A 36 -13.71 6.74 8.78
N ALA A 37 -14.99 6.77 8.39
CA ALA A 37 -15.78 7.99 8.44
C ALA A 37 -16.32 8.22 9.86
N VAL A 38 -16.56 9.48 10.24
CA VAL A 38 -17.21 9.76 11.54
C VAL A 38 -18.64 9.22 11.56
N SER A 39 -19.33 9.29 10.42
CA SER A 39 -20.72 8.85 10.23
C SER A 39 -20.88 7.34 10.05
N TYR A 40 -19.78 6.62 9.76
CA TYR A 40 -19.81 5.19 9.45
C TYR A 40 -18.54 4.51 9.98
N GLN A 41 -18.73 3.65 10.99
CA GLN A 41 -17.65 3.06 11.79
C GLN A 41 -16.94 1.87 11.12
N ASP A 42 -17.29 1.53 9.88
CA ASP A 42 -16.53 0.55 9.11
C ASP A 42 -15.53 1.24 8.18
N LYS A 43 -14.42 0.54 7.96
CA LYS A 43 -13.33 0.99 7.11
C LYS A 43 -13.66 0.74 5.65
N VAL A 44 -13.63 1.79 4.83
CA VAL A 44 -13.95 1.74 3.39
C VAL A 44 -12.71 2.06 2.57
N ASN A 45 -12.44 1.28 1.53
CA ASN A 45 -11.30 1.51 0.63
C ASN A 45 -11.58 2.71 -0.28
N LEU A 46 -10.70 3.72 -0.25
CA LEU A 46 -10.72 4.83 -1.21
C LEU A 46 -9.90 4.49 -2.45
N LEU A 47 -8.72 3.91 -2.23
CA LEU A 47 -7.76 3.53 -3.27
C LEU A 47 -7.17 2.17 -2.89
N SER A 48 -7.04 1.26 -3.84
CA SER A 48 -6.40 -0.05 -3.61
C SER A 48 -5.75 -0.56 -4.88
N ALA A 49 -4.62 -1.24 -4.73
CA ALA A 49 -3.96 -1.95 -5.82
C ALA A 49 -3.29 -3.23 -5.32
N ILE A 50 -3.07 -4.16 -6.25
CA ILE A 50 -2.47 -5.47 -6.01
C ILE A 50 -1.31 -5.67 -6.99
N LYS A 51 -0.21 -6.25 -6.52
CA LYS A 51 0.94 -6.69 -7.32
C LYS A 51 1.30 -8.14 -7.00
N SER A 52 1.71 -8.88 -8.02
CA SER A 52 2.18 -10.27 -7.92
C SER A 52 3.63 -10.37 -8.43
N PRO A 53 4.65 -10.08 -7.59
CA PRO A 53 6.06 -10.13 -8.01
C PRO A 53 6.50 -11.55 -8.40
N CYS A 54 5.89 -12.56 -7.81
CA CYS A 54 6.26 -13.96 -7.98
C CYS A 54 5.25 -14.70 -8.85
N GLN A 55 5.53 -14.78 -10.15
CA GLN A 55 4.69 -15.55 -11.10
C GLN A 55 5.00 -17.05 -11.08
N LYS A 56 6.25 -17.42 -10.76
CA LYS A 56 6.73 -18.81 -10.67
C LYS A 56 7.72 -18.94 -9.52
N GLU A 57 7.76 -20.12 -8.90
CA GLU A 57 8.75 -20.44 -7.88
C GLU A 57 10.16 -20.45 -8.49
N THR A 58 11.12 -19.89 -7.75
CA THR A 58 12.53 -19.92 -8.14
C THR A 58 13.06 -21.34 -7.95
N PRO A 59 13.61 -22.00 -8.98
CA PRO A 59 14.11 -23.36 -8.87
C PRO A 59 15.17 -23.51 -7.78
N GLU A 60 15.21 -24.68 -7.13
CA GLU A 60 16.26 -25.00 -6.16
C GLU A 60 17.65 -24.90 -6.82
N GLY A 61 18.57 -24.18 -6.17
CA GLY A 61 19.92 -23.93 -6.67
C GLY A 61 20.05 -22.77 -7.66
N ALA A 62 18.95 -22.11 -8.04
CA ALA A 62 19.01 -20.89 -8.86
C ALA A 62 19.38 -19.66 -8.02
N GLU A 63 19.98 -18.66 -8.68
CA GLU A 63 20.34 -17.38 -8.06
C GLU A 63 19.08 -16.62 -7.60
N LEU A 64 19.04 -16.24 -6.31
CA LEU A 64 17.95 -15.46 -5.72
C LEU A 64 18.09 -13.97 -6.07
N LYS A 65 17.73 -13.61 -7.30
CA LYS A 65 17.78 -12.20 -7.76
C LYS A 65 16.79 -11.34 -6.97
N PRO A 66 17.18 -10.12 -6.56
CA PRO A 66 16.25 -9.20 -5.92
C PRO A 66 15.18 -8.73 -6.89
N TRP A 67 13.99 -8.48 -6.38
CA TRP A 67 12.91 -7.82 -7.12
C TRP A 67 12.40 -6.63 -6.33
N TYR A 68 11.81 -5.67 -7.06
CA TYR A 68 11.27 -4.43 -6.53
C TYR A 68 9.92 -4.13 -7.17
N GLU A 69 8.91 -3.82 -6.36
CA GLU A 69 7.56 -3.52 -6.85
C GLU A 69 7.04 -2.23 -6.19
N PRO A 70 7.00 -1.10 -6.92
CA PRO A 70 6.37 0.12 -6.43
C PRO A 70 4.85 0.06 -6.62
N ILE A 71 4.11 0.63 -5.66
CA ILE A 71 2.68 0.92 -5.80
C ILE A 71 2.42 2.37 -5.41
N TYR A 72 1.96 3.16 -6.38
CA TYR A 72 1.48 4.53 -6.17
C TYR A 72 -0.05 4.57 -6.25
N LEU A 73 -0.68 5.24 -5.29
CA LEU A 73 -2.12 5.48 -5.25
C LEU A 73 -2.35 6.98 -5.08
N GLY A 74 -3.27 7.56 -5.85
CA GLY A 74 -3.62 8.98 -5.74
C GLY A 74 -5.03 9.29 -6.26
N GLY A 75 -5.73 10.20 -5.59
CA GLY A 75 -7.06 10.67 -6.01
C GLY A 75 -7.59 11.82 -5.15
N VAL A 76 -8.60 12.54 -5.65
CA VAL A 76 -9.29 13.61 -4.91
C VAL A 76 -10.60 13.08 -4.34
N PHE A 77 -10.83 13.29 -3.04
CA PHE A 77 -12.02 12.80 -2.33
C PHE A 77 -12.65 13.90 -1.49
N GLN A 78 -13.97 13.91 -1.44
CA GLN A 78 -14.71 14.70 -0.45
C GLN A 78 -14.65 13.99 0.92
N LEU A 79 -14.12 14.68 1.93
CA LEU A 79 -13.98 14.17 3.29
C LEU A 79 -14.68 15.11 4.29
N GLN A 80 -14.97 14.55 5.46
CA GLN A 80 -15.59 15.27 6.59
C GLN A 80 -14.59 15.42 7.73
N LYS A 81 -14.74 16.49 8.51
CA LYS A 81 -13.99 16.72 9.74
C LYS A 81 -14.09 15.50 10.65
N GLY A 82 -12.93 15.02 11.09
CA GLY A 82 -12.79 13.87 11.99
C GLY A 82 -12.65 12.52 11.28
N ASP A 83 -12.83 12.47 9.95
CA ASP A 83 -12.54 11.25 9.19
C ASP A 83 -11.08 10.85 9.38
N ARG A 84 -10.85 9.54 9.53
CA ARG A 84 -9.51 8.99 9.71
C ARG A 84 -9.08 8.24 8.46
N LEU A 85 -7.89 8.54 7.98
CA LEU A 85 -7.26 7.90 6.83
C LEU A 85 -6.11 7.00 7.28
N SER A 86 -6.03 5.82 6.68
CA SER A 86 -4.92 4.87 6.86
C SER A 86 -4.42 4.39 5.52
N ALA A 87 -3.10 4.34 5.34
CA ALA A 87 -2.44 3.64 4.26
C ALA A 87 -1.78 2.38 4.83
N GLU A 88 -2.14 1.22 4.30
CA GLU A 88 -1.72 -0.08 4.83
C GLU A 88 -1.36 -1.05 3.72
N VAL A 89 -0.48 -1.99 4.05
CA VAL A 89 -0.09 -3.11 3.21
C VAL A 89 -0.38 -4.42 3.93
N ASN A 90 -0.68 -5.48 3.19
CA ASN A 90 -0.95 -6.80 3.80
C ASN A 90 0.32 -7.50 4.33
N LEU A 91 1.48 -7.25 3.71
CA LEU A 91 2.74 -7.92 4.04
C LEU A 91 3.86 -6.89 4.25
N PRO A 92 3.92 -6.23 5.43
CA PRO A 92 4.86 -5.14 5.70
C PRO A 92 6.34 -5.58 5.73
N ASN A 93 6.61 -6.88 5.91
CA ASN A 93 7.98 -7.43 5.91
C ASN A 93 8.70 -7.27 4.56
N TYR A 94 7.95 -7.02 3.47
CA TYR A 94 8.52 -6.75 2.16
C TYR A 94 8.75 -5.26 1.91
N LEU A 95 8.41 -4.35 2.84
CA LEU A 95 8.62 -2.92 2.60
C LEU A 95 10.11 -2.57 2.54
N ASP A 96 10.48 -1.78 1.54
CA ASP A 96 11.80 -1.22 1.41
C ASP A 96 11.87 0.19 1.98
N PHE A 97 12.70 0.36 3.00
CA PHE A 97 13.02 1.65 3.63
C PHE A 97 14.52 1.98 3.52
N ALA A 98 15.26 1.30 2.64
CA ALA A 98 16.71 1.43 2.55
C ALA A 98 17.16 2.85 2.18
N GLU A 99 16.38 3.52 1.34
CA GLU A 99 16.58 4.93 0.98
C GLU A 99 15.48 5.78 1.58
N SER A 100 15.86 6.95 2.10
CA SER A 100 14.88 7.98 2.42
C SER A 100 14.32 8.50 1.09
N GLY A 101 13.02 8.33 0.84
CA GLY A 101 12.38 8.91 -0.33
C GLY A 101 12.71 10.41 -0.44
N GLN A 102 13.13 10.84 -1.62
CA GLN A 102 13.45 12.25 -1.93
C GLN A 102 12.31 13.20 -1.57
#